data_AF-A0A7S2IKL2-F1
#
_entry.id   AF-A0A7S2IKL2-F1
#
_cell.length_a   1.000
_cell.length_b   1.000
_cell.length_c   1.000
_cell.angle_alpha   90.00
_cell.angle_beta   90.00
_cell.angle_gamma   90.00
#
_symmetry.space_group_name_H-M   'P 1'
#
loop_
_entity.id
_entity.type
_entity.pdbx_description
1 polymer ?
#
loop_
_entity_poly.entity_id
_entity_poly.type
_entity_poly.pdbx_seq_one_letter_code
_entity_poly.pdbx_strand_id
1 'polypeptide(L)'
;WIQLAQRRLLNLGGVPHPEGMIGEPLPAWLEPVVRRLAAIGAFPNGAPNQCLLNEYGTSQGIDPHGDGPLFEPRAAVLSLGSPALLRFVQPPPQGEAREAASGAWYADTAASLVLNPGSLALFADEAYDSLLHGVAAVPEEEIGQHTVNREAAGWPAGATVVRGPRLSLTLRQVRRVAVPAGEFLQPSQQAEAQRRRAWWARAICEKK
;
A
#
# COMPACT_ATOMS: atom_id res chain seq x y z
N TRP A 1 -3.76 -6.15 -14.90
CA TRP A 1 -2.87 -5.09 -14.40
C TRP A 1 -3.36 -3.76 -14.92
N ILE A 2 -3.19 -2.69 -14.14
CA ILE A 2 -3.41 -1.30 -14.54
C ILE A 2 -2.04 -0.63 -14.57
N GLN A 3 -1.71 0.05 -15.68
CA GLN A 3 -0.48 0.81 -15.83
C GLN A 3 -0.68 2.21 -15.24
N LEU A 4 0.10 2.55 -14.21
CA LEU A 4 0.18 3.89 -13.63
C LEU A 4 1.47 4.57 -14.10
N ALA A 5 1.63 5.87 -13.81
CA ALA A 5 2.80 6.64 -14.25
C ALA A 5 4.13 6.02 -13.79
N GLN A 6 4.20 5.55 -12.54
CA GLN A 6 5.43 5.07 -11.90
C GLN A 6 5.41 3.59 -11.51
N ARG A 7 4.35 2.83 -11.79
CA ARG A 7 4.25 1.41 -11.38
C ARG A 7 3.08 0.71 -12.08
N ARG A 8 2.98 -0.61 -11.97
CA ARG A 8 1.75 -1.35 -12.30
C ARG A 8 1.01 -1.76 -11.02
N LEU A 9 -0.32 -1.85 -11.11
CA LEU A 9 -1.17 -2.20 -9.98
C LEU A 9 -2.23 -3.25 -10.36
N LEU A 10 -2.52 -4.14 -9.41
CA LEU A 10 -3.70 -5.00 -9.40
C LEU A 10 -4.49 -4.76 -8.11
N ASN A 11 -5.81 -4.62 -8.24
CA ASN A 11 -6.73 -4.59 -7.10
C ASN A 11 -7.50 -5.89 -6.99
N LEU A 12 -7.44 -6.48 -5.80
CA LEU A 12 -7.97 -7.79 -5.46
C LEU A 12 -8.81 -7.66 -4.19
N GLY A 13 -9.85 -8.49 -4.07
CA GLY A 13 -10.71 -8.55 -2.88
C GLY A 13 -11.97 -7.67 -2.96
N GLY A 14 -12.08 -6.80 -3.96
CA GLY A 14 -13.29 -6.04 -4.23
C GLY A 14 -13.04 -4.66 -4.82
N VAL A 15 -14.12 -3.91 -5.02
CA VAL A 15 -14.09 -2.53 -5.54
C VAL A 15 -14.79 -1.56 -4.59
N PRO A 16 -14.26 -0.33 -4.42
CA PRO A 16 -14.91 0.69 -3.60
C PRO A 16 -16.32 1.05 -4.09
N HIS A 17 -17.22 1.31 -3.15
CA HIS A 17 -18.61 1.73 -3.35
C HIS A 17 -18.97 2.80 -2.30
N PRO A 18 -19.92 3.73 -2.55
CA PRO A 18 -20.30 4.75 -1.56
C PRO A 18 -20.75 4.17 -0.21
N GLU A 19 -21.32 2.96 -0.23
CA GLU A 19 -21.77 2.26 0.98
C GLU A 19 -20.70 1.31 1.58
N GLY A 20 -19.48 1.29 1.07
CA GLY A 20 -18.40 0.41 1.54
C GLY A 20 -17.62 -0.24 0.40
N MET A 21 -17.48 -1.56 0.43
CA MET A 21 -16.88 -2.33 -0.68
C MET A 21 -17.87 -3.35 -1.24
N ILE A 22 -17.88 -3.50 -2.56
CA ILE A 22 -18.42 -4.70 -3.21
C ILE A 22 -17.31 -5.74 -3.17
N GLY A 23 -17.45 -6.73 -2.30
CA GLY A 23 -16.43 -7.73 -2.02
C GLY A 23 -16.31 -8.78 -3.12
N GLU A 24 -15.10 -9.23 -3.36
CA GLU A 24 -14.78 -10.34 -4.26
C GLU A 24 -13.85 -11.32 -3.55
N PRO A 25 -13.89 -12.62 -3.88
CA PRO A 25 -12.95 -13.58 -3.31
C PRO A 25 -11.50 -13.16 -3.62
N LEU A 26 -10.65 -13.17 -2.59
CA LEU A 26 -9.22 -13.07 -2.81
C LEU A 26 -8.73 -14.33 -3.55
N PRO A 27 -7.77 -14.21 -4.48
CA PRO A 27 -7.17 -15.37 -5.14
C PRO A 27 -6.59 -16.37 -4.13
N ALA A 28 -6.74 -17.67 -4.40
CA ALA A 28 -6.29 -18.74 -3.50
C ALA A 28 -4.81 -18.66 -3.11
N TRP A 29 -3.95 -18.15 -3.99
CA TRP A 29 -2.52 -17.99 -3.69
C TRP A 29 -2.21 -16.95 -2.60
N LEU A 30 -3.16 -16.06 -2.25
CA LEU A 30 -3.04 -15.14 -1.11
C LEU A 30 -3.40 -15.79 0.23
N GLU A 31 -4.08 -16.93 0.21
CA GLU A 31 -4.63 -17.55 1.41
C GLU A 31 -3.57 -17.80 2.51
N PRO A 32 -2.35 -18.30 2.21
CA PRO A 32 -1.33 -18.48 3.25
C PRO A 32 -0.95 -17.17 3.96
N VAL A 33 -0.87 -16.06 3.21
CA VAL A 33 -0.54 -14.73 3.75
C VAL A 33 -1.69 -14.22 4.62
N VAL A 34 -2.93 -14.33 4.12
CA VAL A 34 -4.14 -13.92 4.84
C VAL A 34 -4.30 -14.70 6.14
N ARG A 35 -4.13 -16.03 6.10
CA ARG A 35 -4.17 -16.89 7.30
C ARG A 35 -3.10 -16.49 8.31
N ARG A 36 -1.87 -16.20 7.85
CA ARG A 36 -0.78 -15.77 8.74
C ARG A 36 -1.10 -14.43 9.42
N LEU A 37 -1.63 -13.46 8.67
CA LEU A 37 -2.03 -12.16 9.22
C LEU A 37 -3.15 -12.29 10.26
N ALA A 38 -4.14 -13.16 10.00
CA ALA A 38 -5.19 -13.46 10.95
C ALA A 38 -4.64 -14.12 12.22
N ALA A 39 -3.74 -15.10 12.07
CA ALA A 39 -3.16 -15.84 13.19
C ALA A 39 -2.32 -14.96 14.14
N ILE A 40 -1.68 -13.91 13.63
CA ILE A 40 -0.92 -12.96 14.47
C ILE A 40 -1.77 -11.80 14.98
N GLY A 41 -3.09 -11.78 14.68
CA GLY A 41 -3.97 -10.68 15.09
C GLY A 41 -3.60 -9.34 14.46
N ALA A 42 -3.12 -9.32 13.21
CA ALA A 42 -2.68 -8.09 12.53
C ALA A 42 -3.80 -7.05 12.43
N PHE A 43 -5.04 -7.50 12.30
CA PHE A 43 -6.23 -6.65 12.18
C PHE A 43 -7.26 -7.00 13.27
N PRO A 44 -8.03 -6.01 13.75
CA PRO A 44 -8.94 -6.20 14.89
C PRO A 44 -10.14 -7.09 14.57
N ASN A 45 -10.68 -7.02 13.35
CA ASN A 45 -11.94 -7.67 12.99
C ASN A 45 -11.70 -8.94 12.13
N GLY A 46 -10.58 -9.62 12.34
CA GLY A 46 -10.24 -10.88 11.66
C GLY A 46 -9.28 -10.69 10.48
N ALA A 47 -9.51 -11.42 9.38
CA ALA A 47 -8.62 -11.44 8.23
C ALA A 47 -8.75 -10.17 7.35
N PRO A 48 -7.67 -9.72 6.68
CA PRO A 48 -7.77 -8.71 5.64
C PRO A 48 -8.55 -9.27 4.43
N ASN A 49 -9.34 -8.42 3.79
CA ASN A 49 -10.23 -8.78 2.68
C ASN A 49 -9.96 -7.99 1.40
N GLN A 50 -8.94 -7.12 1.41
CA GLN A 50 -8.51 -6.35 0.24
C GLN A 50 -6.99 -6.44 0.09
N CYS A 51 -6.53 -6.56 -1.16
CA CYS A 51 -5.11 -6.55 -1.49
C CYS A 51 -4.82 -5.70 -2.72
N LEU A 52 -3.85 -4.79 -2.61
CA LEU A 52 -3.20 -4.15 -3.75
C LEU A 52 -1.87 -4.82 -4.03
N LEU A 53 -1.72 -5.40 -5.22
CA LEU A 53 -0.45 -5.89 -5.73
C LEU A 53 0.19 -4.81 -6.61
N ASN A 54 1.30 -4.25 -6.15
CA ASN A 54 2.07 -3.24 -6.88
C ASN A 54 3.33 -3.87 -7.46
N GLU A 55 3.71 -3.45 -8.66
CA GLU A 55 4.97 -3.80 -9.31
C GLU A 55 5.75 -2.55 -9.68
N TYR A 56 7.02 -2.50 -9.27
CA TYR A 56 7.94 -1.40 -9.47
C TYR A 56 9.19 -1.89 -10.21
N GLY A 57 9.67 -1.10 -11.16
CA GLY A 57 11.04 -1.19 -11.68
C GLY A 57 12.09 -0.52 -10.77
N THR A 58 13.35 -0.54 -11.20
CA THR A 58 14.51 -0.10 -10.40
C THR A 58 14.42 1.34 -9.89
N SER A 59 13.85 2.27 -10.67
CA SER A 59 13.75 3.70 -10.29
C SER A 59 12.30 4.14 -10.07
N GLN A 60 11.42 3.18 -9.82
CA GLN A 60 9.98 3.42 -9.71
C GLN A 60 9.55 3.45 -8.24
N GLY A 61 8.59 4.32 -7.96
CA GLY A 61 8.12 4.59 -6.60
C GLY A 61 6.64 4.91 -6.53
N ILE A 62 6.25 5.44 -5.39
CA ILE A 62 4.92 6.01 -5.13
C ILE A 62 5.10 7.19 -4.18
N ASP A 63 4.58 8.35 -4.58
CA ASP A 63 4.67 9.56 -3.77
C ASP A 63 3.93 9.38 -2.44
N PRO A 64 4.30 10.16 -1.40
CA PRO A 64 3.64 10.08 -0.12
C PRO A 64 2.12 10.30 -0.21
N HIS A 65 1.36 9.37 0.33
CA HIS A 65 -0.10 9.38 0.32
C HIS A 65 -0.67 8.73 1.58
N GLY A 66 -1.97 8.92 1.81
CA GLY A 66 -2.76 8.16 2.77
C GLY A 66 -3.66 7.15 2.07
N ASP A 67 -4.07 6.11 2.81
CA ASP A 67 -4.88 5.00 2.29
C ASP A 67 -6.39 5.29 2.22
N GLY A 68 -6.83 6.34 2.91
CA GLY A 68 -8.22 6.78 2.94
C GLY A 68 -9.09 6.05 3.96
N PRO A 69 -10.36 6.46 4.10
CA PRO A 69 -11.23 6.08 5.21
C PRO A 69 -11.91 4.70 5.07
N LEU A 70 -11.72 4.02 3.93
CA LEU A 70 -12.40 2.75 3.63
C LEU A 70 -11.91 1.60 4.53
N PHE A 71 -10.67 1.68 4.98
CA PHE A 71 -9.99 0.61 5.70
C PHE A 71 -9.91 0.89 7.20
N GLU A 72 -9.85 -0.17 8.00
CA GLU A 72 -9.31 -0.08 9.36
C GLU A 72 -7.97 0.67 9.33
N PRO A 73 -7.61 1.46 10.36
CA PRO A 73 -6.44 2.34 10.34
C PRO A 73 -5.13 1.55 10.52
N ARG A 74 -4.94 0.55 9.66
CA ARG A 74 -3.87 -0.44 9.67
C ARG A 74 -3.63 -0.95 8.25
N ALA A 75 -2.37 -1.16 7.90
CA ALA A 75 -2.00 -1.82 6.66
C ALA A 75 -0.83 -2.79 6.87
N ALA A 76 -0.83 -3.86 6.08
CA ALA A 76 0.24 -4.84 6.03
C ALA A 76 0.88 -4.84 4.65
N VAL A 77 2.20 -4.69 4.56
CA VAL A 77 2.94 -4.66 3.29
C VAL A 77 3.95 -5.81 3.26
N LEU A 78 3.67 -6.84 2.46
CA LEU A 78 4.63 -7.89 2.13
C LEU A 78 5.47 -7.44 0.92
N SER A 79 6.79 -7.45 1.06
CA SER A 79 7.72 -7.04 0.00
C SER A 79 8.44 -8.22 -0.63
N LEU A 80 8.58 -8.24 -1.95
CA LEU A 80 9.19 -9.32 -2.73
C LEU A 80 10.11 -8.75 -3.80
N GLY A 81 11.10 -9.54 -4.25
CA GLY A 81 12.07 -9.11 -5.27
C GLY A 81 13.24 -8.36 -4.66
N SER A 82 13.26 -7.03 -4.79
CA SER A 82 14.35 -6.17 -4.30
C SER A 82 13.97 -5.33 -3.07
N PRO A 83 14.95 -4.94 -2.21
CA PRO A 83 14.72 -4.11 -1.04
C PRO A 83 14.28 -2.69 -1.41
N ALA A 84 13.56 -2.01 -0.52
CA ALA A 84 13.09 -0.62 -0.65
C ALA A 84 13.07 0.08 0.71
N LEU A 85 13.01 1.42 0.75
CA LEU A 85 12.55 2.12 1.95
C LEU A 85 11.10 2.57 1.79
N LEU A 86 10.28 2.23 2.79
CA LEU A 86 8.99 2.87 3.03
C LEU A 86 9.22 4.03 4.00
N ARG A 87 8.86 5.24 3.60
CA ARG A 87 9.04 6.45 4.40
C ARG A 87 7.68 6.94 4.87
N PHE A 88 7.63 7.36 6.13
CA PHE A 88 6.51 8.07 6.73
C PHE A 88 6.91 9.52 6.90
N VAL A 89 6.16 10.43 6.31
CA VAL A 89 6.46 11.86 6.25
C VAL A 89 5.29 12.66 6.80
N GLN A 90 5.59 13.82 7.39
CA GLN A 90 4.54 14.74 7.82
C GLN A 90 3.79 15.29 6.60
N PRO A 91 2.46 15.41 6.66
CA PRO A 91 1.72 16.12 5.62
C PRO A 91 2.17 17.60 5.58
N PRO A 92 2.10 18.25 4.41
CA PRO A 92 2.44 19.67 4.32
C PRO A 92 1.50 20.50 5.19
N PRO A 93 1.93 21.69 5.66
CA PRO A 93 1.07 22.64 6.35
C PRO A 93 -0.19 22.95 5.53
N GLN A 94 -1.31 23.21 6.21
CA GLN A 94 -2.57 23.53 5.55
C GLN A 94 -2.40 24.75 4.62
N GLY A 95 -2.76 24.57 3.35
CA GLY A 95 -2.67 25.62 2.32
C GLY A 95 -1.40 25.58 1.47
N GLU A 96 -0.43 24.72 1.77
CA GLU A 96 0.77 24.54 0.95
C GLU A 96 0.69 23.23 0.16
N ALA A 97 0.74 23.34 -1.18
CA ALA A 97 0.97 22.20 -2.03
C ALA A 97 2.49 21.98 -2.15
N ARG A 98 2.99 20.82 -1.74
CA ARG A 98 4.33 20.40 -2.15
C ARG A 98 4.27 20.02 -3.63
N GLU A 99 4.97 20.78 -4.46
CA GLU A 99 5.21 20.35 -5.83
C GLU A 99 5.92 18.99 -5.79
N ALA A 100 5.51 18.08 -6.68
CA ALA A 100 6.05 16.72 -6.82
C ALA A 100 7.50 16.67 -7.33
N ALA A 101 8.31 17.69 -7.04
CA ALA A 101 9.75 17.61 -7.17
C ALA A 101 10.26 16.58 -6.15
N SER A 102 10.54 15.38 -6.66
CA SER A 102 10.82 14.08 -6.02
C SER A 102 11.74 14.03 -4.76
N GLY A 103 12.34 15.14 -4.33
CA GLY A 103 13.12 15.24 -3.09
C GLY A 103 12.43 15.96 -1.92
N ALA A 104 11.56 16.95 -2.19
CA ALA A 104 11.01 17.83 -1.14
C ALA A 104 10.06 17.09 -0.18
N TRP A 105 9.36 16.08 -0.69
CA TRP A 105 8.46 15.24 0.10
C TRP A 105 9.14 14.53 1.27
N TYR A 106 10.42 14.19 1.12
CA TYR A 106 11.15 13.37 2.09
C TYR A 106 12.04 14.16 3.04
N ALA A 107 12.07 15.50 2.92
CA ALA A 107 12.79 16.37 3.84
C ALA A 107 12.30 16.20 5.29
N ASP A 108 10.98 16.01 5.47
CA ASP A 108 10.33 15.86 6.78
C ASP A 108 9.95 14.41 7.05
N THR A 109 10.91 13.50 6.80
CA THR A 109 10.75 12.08 7.13
C THR A 109 10.71 11.92 8.65
N ALA A 110 9.55 11.51 9.18
CA ALA A 110 9.40 11.18 10.59
C ALA A 110 10.06 9.83 10.92
N ALA A 111 9.85 8.84 10.06
CA ALA A 111 10.43 7.51 10.18
C ALA A 111 10.54 6.81 8.81
N SER A 112 11.42 5.85 8.69
CA SER A 112 11.49 4.94 7.54
C SER A 112 11.73 3.49 7.95
N LEU A 113 11.29 2.57 7.10
CA LEU A 113 11.48 1.14 7.23
C LEU A 113 12.18 0.61 6.00
N VAL A 114 13.26 -0.16 6.19
CA VAL A 114 13.82 -1.00 5.13
C VAL A 114 12.93 -2.22 4.96
N LEU A 115 12.49 -2.44 3.73
CA LEU A 115 11.63 -3.53 3.32
C LEU A 115 12.45 -4.55 2.55
N ASN A 116 13.11 -5.46 3.25
CA ASN A 116 13.83 -6.57 2.61
C ASN A 116 12.88 -7.50 1.84
N PRO A 117 13.36 -8.23 0.82
CA PRO A 117 12.59 -9.30 0.20
C PRO A 117 12.13 -10.32 1.23
N GLY A 118 10.84 -10.65 1.24
CA GLY A 118 10.20 -11.53 2.22
C GLY A 118 9.78 -10.84 3.53
N SER A 119 10.09 -9.56 3.72
CA SER A 119 9.67 -8.81 4.92
C SER A 119 8.19 -8.45 4.89
N LEU A 120 7.57 -8.45 6.08
CA LEU A 120 6.22 -7.97 6.32
C LEU A 120 6.29 -6.74 7.22
N ALA A 121 5.89 -5.57 6.69
CA ALA A 121 5.72 -4.36 7.49
C ALA A 121 4.25 -4.20 7.90
N LEU A 122 4.01 -3.90 9.17
CA LEU A 122 2.70 -3.58 9.72
C LEU A 122 2.78 -2.17 10.30
N PHE A 123 1.88 -1.29 9.90
CA PHE A 123 1.76 0.05 10.47
C PHE A 123 0.30 0.38 10.77
N ALA A 124 0.09 1.15 11.83
CA ALA A 124 -1.21 1.42 12.43
C ALA A 124 -1.19 2.78 13.14
N ASP A 125 -2.38 3.21 13.58
CA ASP A 125 -2.58 4.37 14.47
C ASP A 125 -1.95 5.64 13.84
N GLU A 126 -1.10 6.37 14.57
CA GLU A 126 -0.49 7.63 14.10
C GLU A 126 0.24 7.47 12.75
N ALA A 127 0.91 6.34 12.52
CA ALA A 127 1.61 6.09 11.26
C ALA A 127 0.65 5.92 10.06
N TYR A 128 -0.60 5.54 10.31
CA TYR A 128 -1.65 5.42 9.30
C TYR A 128 -2.49 6.70 9.18
N ASP A 129 -2.89 7.29 10.32
CA ASP A 129 -3.88 8.37 10.38
C ASP A 129 -3.26 9.75 10.14
N SER A 130 -2.05 9.98 10.65
CA SER A 130 -1.44 11.31 10.69
C SER A 130 -0.31 11.49 9.68
N LEU A 131 0.35 10.41 9.27
CA LEU A 131 1.50 10.46 8.36
C LEU A 131 1.13 10.04 6.94
N LEU A 132 1.80 10.63 5.96
CA LEU A 132 1.79 10.14 4.59
C LEU A 132 2.89 9.11 4.41
N HIS A 133 2.66 8.09 3.59
CA HIS A 133 3.68 7.08 3.33
C HIS A 133 3.97 6.90 1.84
N GLY A 134 5.24 6.66 1.52
CA GLY A 134 5.71 6.60 0.14
C GLY A 134 7.00 5.79 -0.02
N VAL A 135 7.31 5.48 -1.26
CA VAL A 135 8.56 4.84 -1.68
C VAL A 135 9.18 5.72 -2.75
N ALA A 136 10.41 6.19 -2.52
CA ALA A 136 11.07 7.11 -3.44
C ALA A 136 11.35 6.46 -4.80
N ALA A 137 11.20 7.24 -5.87
CA ALA A 137 11.51 6.85 -7.25
C ALA A 137 13.02 7.07 -7.54
N VAL A 138 13.86 6.22 -6.94
CA VAL A 138 15.33 6.29 -7.02
C VAL A 138 15.92 4.91 -7.29
N PRO A 139 17.06 4.80 -7.99
CA PRO A 139 17.72 3.51 -8.23
C PRO A 139 18.48 2.98 -7.02
N GLU A 140 18.82 3.85 -6.08
CA GLU A 140 19.48 3.51 -4.82
C GLU A 140 19.18 4.60 -3.78
N GLU A 141 19.26 4.23 -2.50
CA GLU A 141 19.07 5.15 -1.38
C GLU A 141 19.85 4.72 -0.15
N GLU A 142 20.34 5.68 0.63
CA GLU A 142 21.09 5.42 1.85
C GLU A 142 20.17 5.11 3.05
N ILE A 143 20.61 4.21 3.92
CA ILE A 143 20.04 3.99 5.25
C ILE A 143 20.36 5.19 6.14
N GLY A 144 19.45 6.17 6.09
CA GLY A 144 19.52 7.37 6.92
C GLY A 144 19.14 7.13 8.38
N GLN A 145 19.39 8.13 9.21
CA GLN A 145 19.14 8.12 10.66
C GLN A 145 17.68 7.82 11.06
N HIS A 146 16.71 8.15 10.20
CA HIS A 146 15.28 7.90 10.43
C HIS A 146 14.86 6.45 10.16
N THR A 147 15.78 5.59 9.73
CA THR A 147 15.50 4.18 9.45
C THR A 147 15.44 3.39 10.75
N VAL A 148 14.23 3.22 11.28
CA VAL A 148 14.02 2.71 12.65
C VAL A 148 14.24 1.21 12.77
N ASN A 149 14.07 0.45 11.69
CA ASN A 149 14.21 -1.01 11.71
C ASN A 149 15.56 -1.51 11.18
N ARG A 150 16.56 -0.64 10.95
CA ARG A 150 17.81 -1.00 10.26
C ARG A 150 18.53 -2.20 10.89
N GLU A 151 18.60 -2.25 12.22
CA GLU A 151 19.29 -3.32 12.95
C GLU A 151 18.57 -4.65 12.78
N ALA A 152 17.25 -4.66 12.99
CA ALA A 152 16.41 -5.83 12.77
C ALA A 152 16.39 -6.28 11.30
N ALA A 153 16.56 -5.35 10.36
CA ALA A 153 16.64 -5.63 8.94
C ALA A 153 18.06 -6.02 8.47
N GLY A 154 19.07 -6.01 9.35
CA GLY A 154 20.45 -6.39 9.03
C GLY A 154 21.22 -5.36 8.20
N TRP A 155 20.87 -4.08 8.30
CA TRP A 155 21.53 -3.00 7.56
C TRP A 155 22.34 -2.08 8.48
N PRO A 156 23.63 -1.82 8.16
CA PRO A 156 24.41 -0.83 8.90
C PRO A 156 23.92 0.59 8.58
N ALA A 157 24.17 1.52 9.51
CA ALA A 157 23.91 2.94 9.27
C ALA A 157 24.80 3.45 8.12
N GLY A 158 24.23 4.28 7.24
CA GLY A 158 24.93 4.79 6.06
C GLY A 158 25.12 3.78 4.92
N ALA A 159 24.56 2.57 5.03
CA ALA A 159 24.59 1.60 3.94
C ALA A 159 23.75 2.07 2.75
N THR A 160 24.19 1.77 1.54
CA THR A 160 23.40 2.04 0.32
C THR A 160 22.53 0.82 -0.01
N VAL A 161 21.22 1.04 -0.11
CA VAL A 161 20.25 0.07 -0.63
C VAL A 161 20.12 0.27 -2.13
N VAL A 162 20.66 -0.67 -2.91
CA VAL A 162 20.46 -0.72 -4.36
C VAL A 162 19.07 -1.29 -4.66
N ARG A 163 18.27 -0.53 -5.41
CA ARG A 163 16.90 -0.91 -5.77
C ARG A 163 16.91 -1.81 -7.00
N GLY A 164 15.78 -2.44 -7.25
CA GLY A 164 15.58 -3.35 -8.39
C GLY A 164 14.11 -3.68 -8.55
N PRO A 165 13.76 -4.58 -9.49
CA PRO A 165 12.39 -5.02 -9.68
C PRO A 165 11.78 -5.54 -8.37
N ARG A 166 10.65 -4.92 -7.97
CA ARG A 166 10.00 -5.19 -6.70
C ARG A 166 8.51 -5.40 -6.88
N LEU A 167 7.98 -6.40 -6.19
CA LEU A 167 6.55 -6.58 -5.99
C LEU A 167 6.19 -6.26 -4.54
N SER A 168 5.01 -5.72 -4.30
CA SER A 168 4.46 -5.67 -2.94
C SER A 168 2.97 -5.96 -2.89
N LEU A 169 2.58 -6.70 -1.86
CA LEU A 169 1.20 -6.95 -1.50
C LEU A 169 0.85 -6.05 -0.31
N THR A 170 0.01 -5.05 -0.54
CA THR A 170 -0.58 -4.24 0.54
C THR A 170 -1.93 -4.83 0.90
N LEU A 171 -2.03 -5.49 2.04
CA LEU A 171 -3.25 -6.11 2.55
C LEU A 171 -3.90 -5.23 3.62
N ARG A 172 -5.22 -5.10 3.54
CA ARG A 172 -6.03 -4.25 4.41
C ARG A 172 -7.35 -4.90 4.76
N GLN A 173 -7.94 -4.46 5.87
CA GLN A 173 -9.28 -4.84 6.30
C GLN A 173 -10.24 -3.69 6.04
N VAL A 174 -11.26 -3.91 5.22
CA VAL A 174 -12.30 -2.91 4.94
C VAL A 174 -13.26 -2.81 6.11
N ARG A 175 -13.61 -1.57 6.53
CA ARG A 175 -14.53 -1.32 7.67
C ARG A 175 -15.96 -1.77 7.39
N ARG A 176 -16.44 -1.58 6.15
CA ARG A 176 -17.79 -1.92 5.72
C ARG A 176 -17.80 -2.60 4.36
N VAL A 177 -18.33 -3.82 4.32
CA VAL A 177 -18.59 -4.56 3.09
C VAL A 177 -20.08 -4.43 2.78
N ALA A 178 -20.41 -3.74 1.69
CA ALA A 178 -21.79 -3.51 1.27
C ALA A 178 -22.40 -4.76 0.65
N VAL A 179 -21.58 -5.52 -0.09
CA VAL A 179 -21.96 -6.81 -0.68
C VAL A 179 -20.84 -7.82 -0.42
N PRO A 180 -21.08 -8.90 0.35
CA PRO A 180 -20.08 -9.91 0.68
C PRO A 180 -19.55 -10.68 -0.52
N ALA A 181 -18.30 -11.14 -0.43
CA ALA A 181 -17.73 -12.05 -1.41
C ALA A 181 -18.46 -13.40 -1.39
N GLY A 182 -18.79 -13.93 -2.57
CA GLY A 182 -19.47 -15.22 -2.72
C GLY A 182 -20.99 -15.16 -2.68
N GLU A 183 -21.60 -14.00 -2.40
CA GLU A 183 -23.02 -13.80 -2.67
C GLU A 183 -23.24 -13.61 -4.18
N PHE A 184 -24.29 -14.25 -4.72
CA PHE A 184 -24.67 -14.07 -6.11
C PHE A 184 -25.13 -12.64 -6.33
N LEU A 185 -24.29 -11.85 -7.01
CA LEU A 185 -24.64 -10.49 -7.40
C LEU A 185 -25.84 -10.52 -8.35
N GLN A 186 -26.88 -9.76 -8.02
CA GLN A 186 -27.95 -9.42 -8.94
C GLN A 186 -27.33 -8.78 -10.21
N PRO A 187 -27.97 -8.91 -11.39
CA PRO A 187 -27.42 -8.32 -12.62
C PRO A 187 -27.09 -6.83 -12.51
N SER A 188 -27.91 -6.07 -11.76
CA SER A 188 -27.66 -4.65 -11.47
C SER A 188 -26.40 -4.42 -10.62
N GLN A 189 -26.14 -5.29 -9.64
CA GLN A 189 -24.94 -5.24 -8.80
C GLN A 189 -23.69 -5.66 -9.57
N GLN A 190 -23.79 -6.63 -10.49
CA GLN A 190 -22.69 -6.99 -11.39
C GLN A 190 -22.32 -5.82 -12.30
N ALA A 191 -23.33 -5.18 -12.91
CA ALA A 191 -23.12 -4.00 -13.74
C ALA A 191 -22.51 -2.85 -12.94
N GLU A 192 -22.96 -2.63 -11.69
CA GLU A 192 -22.37 -1.62 -10.81
C GLU A 192 -20.92 -1.94 -10.45
N ALA A 193 -20.60 -3.19 -10.09
CA ALA A 193 -19.24 -3.61 -9.80
C ALA A 193 -18.30 -3.38 -10.99
N GLN A 194 -18.75 -3.71 -12.21
CA GLN A 194 -18.01 -3.45 -13.45
C GLN A 194 -17.80 -1.95 -13.69
N ARG A 195 -18.86 -1.13 -13.54
CA ARG A 195 -18.76 0.34 -13.64
C ARG A 195 -17.77 0.91 -12.63
N ARG A 196 -17.84 0.47 -11.37
CA ARG A 196 -16.96 0.91 -10.29
C ARG A 196 -15.52 0.49 -10.52
N ARG A 197 -15.27 -0.72 -11.04
CA ARG A 197 -13.94 -1.17 -11.42
C ARG A 197 -13.33 -0.28 -12.50
N ALA A 198 -14.10 0.01 -13.55
CA ALA A 198 -13.65 0.88 -14.63
C ALA A 198 -13.41 2.32 -14.16
N TRP A 199 -14.33 2.86 -13.36
CA TRP A 199 -14.19 4.18 -12.75
C TRP A 199 -12.97 4.26 -11.84
N TRP A 200 -12.80 3.30 -10.94
CA TRP A 200 -11.67 3.25 -10.01
C TRP A 200 -10.35 3.18 -10.77
N ALA A 201 -10.27 2.34 -11.80
CA ALA A 201 -9.09 2.23 -12.66
C ALA A 201 -8.73 3.56 -13.33
N ARG A 202 -9.71 4.32 -13.81
CA ARG A 202 -9.46 5.67 -14.38
C ARG A 202 -9.02 6.66 -13.31
N ALA A 203 -9.74 6.72 -12.19
CA ALA A 203 -9.46 7.65 -11.10
C ALA A 203 -8.04 7.49 -10.53
N ILE A 204 -7.53 6.26 -10.43
CA ILE A 204 -6.14 6.03 -9.96
C ILE A 204 -5.08 6.36 -11.01
N CYS A 205 -5.40 6.26 -12.31
CA CYS A 205 -4.48 6.64 -13.39
C CYS A 205 -4.39 8.16 -13.55
N GLU A 206 -5.48 8.87 -13.24
CA GLU A 206 -5.59 10.33 -13.38
C GLU A 206 -4.99 11.12 -12.20
N LYS A 207 -4.75 10.46 -11.05
CA LYS A 207 -3.91 11.01 -9.97
C LYS A 207 -2.46 11.11 -10.48
N LYS A 208 -2.14 12.27 -11.04
CA LYS A 208 -0.79 12.69 -11.43
C LYS A 208 0.00 13.16 -10.22
#